data_AF-A0A317ZI45-F1
#
_entry.id   AF-A0A317ZI45-F1
#
_cell.length_a   1.000
_cell.length_b   1.000
_cell.length_c   1.000
_cell.angle_alpha   90.00
_cell.angle_beta   90.00
_cell.angle_gamma   90.00
#
_symmetry.space_group_name_H-M   'P 1'
#
loop_
_entity.id
_entity.type
_entity.pdbx_description
1 polymer ?
#
loop_
_entity_poly.entity_id
_entity_poly.type
_entity_poly.pdbx_seq_one_letter_code
_entity_poly.pdbx_strand_id
1 'polypeptide(L)'
;MFAEKKKKKVDYEALNSALMRIPRMDVASARNLIDIGIRDTFELQGRAPEVLFEEARSKNPSIPEDRIRYFRMAVYYAETDDPEPRMLHPDQWT
;
A
#
# COMPACT_ATOMS: atom_id res chain seq x y z
N MET A 1 0.86 -25.39 25.24
CA MET A 1 0.53 -25.62 23.82
C MET A 1 0.97 -24.40 23.05
N PHE A 2 2.03 -24.49 22.25
CA PHE A 2 2.44 -23.39 21.37
C PHE A 2 1.65 -23.55 20.07
N ALA A 3 0.68 -22.66 19.84
CA ALA A 3 -0.04 -22.65 18.58
C ALA A 3 0.97 -22.45 17.45
N GLU A 4 1.10 -23.45 16.58
CA GLU A 4 1.90 -23.36 15.36
C GLU A 4 1.37 -22.19 14.54
N LYS A 5 2.10 -21.06 14.55
CA LYS A 5 1.83 -19.95 13.64
C LYS A 5 1.94 -20.50 12.22
N LYS A 6 0.80 -20.85 11.61
CA LYS A 6 0.71 -21.10 10.17
C LYS A 6 1.43 -19.95 9.48
N LYS A 7 2.58 -20.24 8.86
CA LYS A 7 3.29 -19.27 8.01
C LYS A 7 2.26 -18.77 7.01
N LYS A 8 1.86 -17.49 7.11
CA LYS A 8 1.00 -16.86 6.10
C LYS A 8 1.66 -17.13 4.75
N LYS A 9 0.92 -17.72 3.81
CA LYS A 9 1.38 -17.82 2.43
C LYS A 9 1.75 -16.41 2.00
N VAL A 10 2.97 -16.24 1.48
CA VAL A 10 3.42 -14.97 0.95
C VAL A 10 2.46 -14.59 -0.17
N ASP A 11 1.96 -13.36 -0.14
CA ASP A 11 1.07 -12.86 -1.18
C ASP A 11 1.91 -12.54 -2.42
N TYR A 12 2.11 -13.56 -3.25
CA TYR A 12 2.95 -13.46 -4.44
C TYR A 12 2.37 -12.51 -5.49
N GLU A 13 1.05 -12.31 -5.51
CA GLU A 13 0.41 -11.34 -6.39
C GLU A 13 0.83 -9.93 -6.00
N ALA A 14 0.71 -9.58 -4.70
CA ALA A 14 1.17 -8.31 -4.19
C ALA A 14 2.68 -8.14 -4.32
N LEU A 15 3.47 -9.17 -3.99
CA LEU A 15 4.93 -9.13 -4.05
C LEU A 15 5.49 -8.88 -5.46
N ASN A 16 4.81 -9.37 -6.50
CA ASN A 16 5.24 -9.20 -7.89
C ASN A 16 4.50 -8.04 -8.59
N SER A 17 3.67 -7.29 -7.88
CA SER A 17 2.91 -6.18 -8.45
C SER A 17 3.80 -4.97 -8.77
N ALA A 18 3.34 -4.11 -9.67
CA ALA A 18 4.01 -2.85 -9.98
C ALA A 18 4.10 -1.91 -8.76
N LEU A 19 3.19 -2.07 -7.78
CA LEU A 19 3.18 -1.30 -6.53
C LEU A 19 4.42 -1.55 -5.68
N MET A 20 5.08 -2.71 -5.83
CA MET A 20 6.33 -3.00 -5.11
C MET A 20 7.54 -2.24 -5.67
N ARG A 21 7.39 -1.49 -6.77
CA ARG A 21 8.40 -0.53 -7.24
C ARG A 21 8.47 0.72 -6.35
N ILE A 22 7.39 1.03 -5.62
CA ILE A 22 7.37 2.14 -4.66
C ILE A 22 8.34 1.81 -3.53
N PRO A 23 9.36 2.64 -3.27
CA PRO A 23 10.32 2.35 -2.21
C PRO A 23 9.62 2.24 -0.84
N ARG A 24 10.11 1.30 -0.01
CA ARG A 24 9.58 1.03 1.34
C ARG A 24 8.12 0.56 1.39
N MET A 25 7.48 0.29 0.26
CA MET A 25 6.17 -0.32 0.21
C MET A 25 6.19 -1.71 0.84
N ASP A 26 5.20 -2.01 1.68
CA ASP A 26 5.03 -3.34 2.24
C ASP A 26 3.97 -4.14 1.47
N VAL A 27 4.15 -5.47 1.48
CA VAL A 27 3.31 -6.40 0.71
C VAL A 27 1.84 -6.33 1.15
N ALA A 28 1.55 -6.05 2.43
CA ALA A 28 0.16 -5.99 2.88
C ALA A 28 -0.55 -4.72 2.39
N SER A 29 0.14 -3.57 2.35
CA SER A 29 -0.41 -2.35 1.75
C SER A 29 -0.56 -2.47 0.23
N ALA A 30 0.40 -3.07 -0.46
CA ALA A 30 0.26 -3.39 -1.88
C ALA A 30 -0.94 -4.31 -2.13
N ARG A 31 -1.16 -5.31 -1.27
CA ARG A 31 -2.33 -6.18 -1.36
C ARG A 31 -3.64 -5.41 -1.18
N ASN A 32 -3.69 -4.49 -0.22
CA ASN A 32 -4.88 -3.66 0.01
C ASN A 32 -5.25 -2.81 -1.22
N LEU A 33 -4.24 -2.28 -1.92
CA LEU A 33 -4.42 -1.54 -3.17
C LEU A 33 -4.93 -2.46 -4.29
N ILE A 34 -4.38 -3.67 -4.42
CA ILE A 34 -4.86 -4.67 -5.38
C ILE A 34 -6.31 -5.09 -5.10
N ASP A 35 -6.67 -5.26 -3.84
CA ASP A 35 -8.01 -5.66 -3.45
C ASP A 35 -9.06 -4.59 -3.82
N ILE A 36 -8.70 -3.30 -3.88
CA ILE A 36 -9.56 -2.22 -4.39
C ILE A 36 -9.46 -2.02 -5.91
N GLY A 37 -8.63 -2.78 -6.60
CA GLY A 37 -8.51 -2.81 -8.06
C GLY A 37 -7.31 -2.05 -8.62
N ILE A 38 -6.44 -1.48 -7.78
CA ILE A 38 -5.21 -0.82 -8.22
C ILE A 38 -4.12 -1.87 -8.45
N ARG A 39 -3.65 -2.00 -9.68
CA ARG A 39 -2.61 -2.97 -10.08
C ARG A 39 -1.33 -2.28 -10.54
N ASP A 40 -1.42 -1.02 -10.95
CA ASP A 40 -0.26 -0.23 -11.35
C ASP A 40 -0.17 1.09 -10.57
N THR A 41 1.06 1.57 -10.43
CA THR A 41 1.38 2.87 -9.84
C THR A 41 0.70 4.03 -10.57
N PHE A 42 0.55 3.99 -11.90
CA PHE A 42 -0.10 5.09 -12.63
C PHE A 42 -1.58 5.26 -12.26
N GLU A 43 -2.26 4.20 -11.82
CA GLU A 43 -3.68 4.25 -11.46
C GLU A 43 -3.93 5.01 -10.14
N LEU A 44 -2.87 5.30 -9.40
CA LEU A 44 -2.89 6.12 -8.19
C LEU A 44 -2.86 7.61 -8.50
N GLN A 45 -2.43 8.00 -9.70
CA GLN A 45 -2.31 9.41 -10.08
C GLN A 45 -3.67 10.10 -10.08
N GLY A 46 -3.80 11.23 -9.38
CA GLY A 46 -5.06 11.96 -9.25
C GLY A 46 -6.10 11.30 -8.34
N ARG A 47 -5.74 10.22 -7.62
CA ARG A 47 -6.59 9.60 -6.59
C ARG A 47 -6.24 10.17 -5.22
N ALA A 48 -7.26 10.45 -4.42
CA ALA A 48 -7.06 10.85 -3.04
C ALA A 48 -6.65 9.64 -2.17
N PRO A 49 -5.52 9.70 -1.42
CA PRO A 49 -5.07 8.63 -0.54
C PRO A 49 -6.12 8.19 0.48
N GLU A 50 -6.83 9.16 1.06
CA GLU A 50 -7.88 8.95 2.07
C GLU A 50 -9.03 8.12 1.49
N VAL A 51 -9.44 8.41 0.25
CA VAL A 51 -10.52 7.68 -0.44
C VAL A 51 -10.09 6.24 -0.74
N LEU A 52 -8.87 6.04 -1.26
CA LEU A 52 -8.32 4.70 -1.49
C LEU A 52 -8.24 3.89 -0.19
N PHE A 53 -7.86 4.55 0.90
CA PHE A 53 -7.77 3.91 2.20
C PHE A 53 -9.14 3.51 2.76
N GLU A 54 -10.14 4.39 2.62
CA GLU A 54 -11.53 4.10 3.00
C GLU A 54 -12.11 2.94 2.17
N GLU A 55 -11.89 2.93 0.85
CA GLU A 55 -12.28 1.81 -0.02
C GLU A 55 -11.66 0.50 0.45
N ALA A 56 -10.38 0.51 0.82
CA ALA A 56 -9.67 -0.67 1.30
C ALA A 56 -10.23 -1.14 2.65
N ARG A 57 -10.47 -0.22 3.60
CA ARG A 57 -11.09 -0.54 4.90
C ARG A 57 -12.51 -1.05 4.77
N SER A 58 -13.27 -0.56 3.79
CA SER A 58 -14.62 -1.05 3.48
C SER A 58 -14.60 -2.53 3.08
N LYS A 59 -13.60 -2.95 2.30
CA LYS A 59 -13.41 -4.37 1.94
C LYS A 59 -12.78 -5.20 3.07
N ASN A 60 -11.90 -4.60 3.85
CA ASN A 60 -11.20 -5.26 4.94
C ASN A 60 -11.11 -4.36 6.20
N PRO A 61 -12.08 -4.48 7.13
CA PRO A 61 -12.11 -3.68 8.35
C PRO A 61 -10.94 -3.93 9.31
N SER A 62 -10.17 -5.01 9.11
CA SER A 62 -8.99 -5.33 9.93
C SER A 62 -7.76 -4.49 9.58
N ILE A 63 -7.83 -3.67 8.53
CA ILE A 63 -6.77 -2.74 8.17
C ILE A 63 -6.63 -1.67 9.28
N PRO A 64 -5.47 -1.57 9.94
CA PRO A 64 -5.18 -0.54 10.93
C PRO A 64 -5.15 0.87 10.33
N GLU A 65 -5.52 1.87 11.12
CA GLU A 65 -5.59 3.28 10.70
C GLU A 65 -4.24 3.85 10.27
N ASP A 66 -3.17 3.45 10.95
CA ASP A 66 -1.81 3.89 10.67
C ASP A 66 -1.34 3.54 9.26
N ARG A 67 -2.03 2.60 8.58
CA ARG A 67 -1.68 2.14 7.24
C ARG A 67 -1.93 3.17 6.14
N ILE A 68 -2.74 4.19 6.41
CA ILE A 68 -2.97 5.29 5.46
C ILE A 68 -1.66 5.93 4.98
N ARG A 69 -0.60 5.91 5.80
CA ARG A 69 0.73 6.40 5.44
C ARG A 69 1.29 5.78 4.16
N TYR A 70 1.01 4.50 3.91
CA TYR A 70 1.45 3.81 2.69
C TYR A 70 0.64 4.26 1.48
N PHE A 71 -0.65 4.53 1.65
CA PHE A 71 -1.50 5.06 0.58
C PHE A 71 -1.06 6.46 0.17
N ARG A 72 -0.77 7.33 1.15
CA ARG A 72 -0.25 8.67 0.91
C ARG A 72 1.08 8.65 0.17
N MET A 73 2.02 7.82 0.63
CA MET A 73 3.30 7.61 -0.03
C MET A 73 3.14 7.07 -1.45
N ALA A 74 2.20 6.14 -1.68
CA ALA A 74 1.96 5.55 -2.98
C ALA A 74 1.45 6.57 -4.00
N VAL A 75 0.48 7.40 -3.60
CA VAL A 75 -0.04 8.49 -4.44
C VAL A 75 1.05 9.52 -4.70
N TYR A 76 1.80 9.95 -3.68
CA TYR A 76 2.93 10.87 -3.87
C TYR A 76 3.95 10.34 -4.89
N TYR A 77 4.32 9.05 -4.79
CA TYR A 77 5.22 8.41 -5.74
C TYR A 77 4.65 8.41 -7.17
N ALA A 78 3.34 8.17 -7.32
CA ALA A 78 2.70 8.14 -8.63
C ALA A 78 2.51 9.52 -9.26
N GLU A 79 2.37 10.56 -8.44
CA GLU A 79 2.16 11.95 -8.88
C GLU A 79 3.46 12.73 -9.10
N THR A 80 4.59 12.20 -8.62
CA THR A 80 5.89 12.89 -8.67
C THR A 80 6.85 12.13 -9.57
N ASP A 81 7.23 12.72 -10.71
CA ASP A 81 8.15 12.10 -11.68
C ASP A 81 9.55 11.85 -11.09
N ASP A 82 10.06 12.77 -10.26
CA ASP A 82 11.33 12.65 -9.53
C ASP A 82 11.09 12.80 -8.01
N PRO A 83 10.61 11.74 -7.34
CA PRO A 83 10.19 11.82 -5.95
C PRO A 83 11.39 11.95 -5.01
N GLU A 84 11.36 12.96 -4.12
CA GLU A 84 12.37 13.11 -3.07
C GLU A 84 12.52 11.83 -2.24
N PRO A 85 13.74 11.23 -2.14
CA PRO A 85 13.95 9.96 -1.44
C PRO A 85 13.49 9.95 0.03
N ARG A 86 13.56 11.11 0.70
CA ARG A 86 13.09 11.28 2.08
C ARG A 86 11.58 11.07 2.19
N MET A 87 10.82 11.58 1.22
CA MET A 87 9.36 11.47 1.18
C MET A 87 8.90 10.05 0.83
N LEU A 88 9.77 9.17 0.33
CA LEU A 88 9.46 7.75 0.09
C LEU A 88 9.69 6.88 1.34
N HIS A 89 9.42 7.47 2.51
CA HIS A 89 9.39 6.76 3.78
C HIS A 89 8.00 6.89 4.42
N PRO A 90 7.35 5.79 4.81
CA PRO A 90 6.01 5.81 5.40
C PRO A 90 5.88 6.76 6.60
N ASP A 91 6.93 6.87 7.43
CA ASP A 91 6.93 7.73 8.62
C ASP A 91 6.79 9.24 8.30
N GLN A 92 7.07 9.68 7.07
CA GLN A 92 6.84 11.07 6.66
C GLN A 92 5.35 11.39 6.44
N TRP A 93 4.48 10.37 6.42
CA TRP A 93 3.06 10.48 6.08
C TRP A 93 2.13 10.10 7.25
N THR A 94 2.63 10.27 8.47
CA THR A 94 1.92 9.95 9.72
C THR A 94 0.71 10.84 9.99
#